data_AF-A0A2T4YZI5-F1
#
_entry.id   AF-A0A2T4YZI5-F1
#
_cell.length_a   1.000
_cell.length_b   1.000
_cell.length_c   1.000
_cell.angle_alpha   90.00
_cell.angle_beta   90.00
_cell.angle_gamma   90.00
#
_symmetry.space_group_name_H-M   'P 1'
#
loop_
_entity.id
_entity.type
_entity.pdbx_description
1 polymer ?
#
loop_
_entity_poly.entity_id
_entity_poly.type
_entity_poly.pdbx_seq_one_letter_code
_entity_poly.pdbx_strand_id
1 'polypeptide(L)'
;MSQGSLQLFHSLALGFAISGLLVSVYRALADKPASFRLLQGGGVAAVLAVPFLAFAAPVIIVRNTIRGRRIENRRFEFVFLATFIALVWSLMSGRVLTMVLRGLGF
;
A
#
# COMPACT_ATOMS: atom_id res chain seq x y z
N MET A 1 -15.91 -10.00 -19.44
CA MET A 1 -15.36 -8.76 -18.83
C MET A 1 -14.93 -7.83 -19.95
N SER A 2 -15.15 -6.52 -19.84
CA SER A 2 -14.60 -5.58 -20.83
C SER A 2 -13.08 -5.47 -20.68
N GLN A 3 -12.38 -5.08 -21.75
CA GLN A 3 -10.93 -4.88 -21.73
C GLN A 3 -10.52 -3.83 -20.68
N GLY A 4 -11.32 -2.77 -20.50
CA GLY A 4 -11.10 -1.76 -19.46
C GLY A 4 -11.20 -2.32 -18.04
N SER A 5 -12.20 -3.16 -17.75
CA SER A 5 -12.33 -3.79 -16.44
C SER A 5 -11.16 -4.72 -16.12
N LEU A 6 -10.63 -5.43 -17.11
CA LEU A 6 -9.45 -6.29 -16.92
C LEU A 6 -8.20 -5.46 -16.60
N GLN A 7 -8.01 -4.31 -17.25
CA GLN A 7 -6.89 -3.40 -16.97
C GLN A 7 -6.95 -2.81 -15.55
N LEU A 8 -8.15 -2.43 -15.10
CA LEU A 8 -8.35 -1.94 -13.73
C LEU A 8 -8.08 -3.04 -12.70
N PHE A 9 -8.58 -4.25 -12.94
CA PHE A 9 -8.32 -5.39 -12.06
C PHE A 9 -6.82 -5.72 -11.99
N HIS A 10 -6.14 -5.77 -13.13
CA HIS A 10 -4.70 -6.00 -13.19
C HIS A 10 -3.92 -4.90 -12.45
N SER A 11 -4.29 -3.63 -12.63
CA SER A 11 -3.68 -2.51 -11.92
C SER A 11 -3.88 -2.63 -10.41
N LEU A 12 -5.09 -2.97 -9.96
CA LEU A 12 -5.37 -3.18 -8.54
C LEU A 12 -4.51 -4.32 -7.97
N ALA A 13 -4.45 -5.46 -8.67
CA ALA A 13 -3.64 -6.60 -8.26
C ALA A 13 -2.14 -6.27 -8.19
N LEU A 14 -1.61 -5.59 -9.22
CA LEU A 14 -0.22 -5.14 -9.25
C LEU A 14 0.10 -4.18 -8.10
N GLY A 15 -0.77 -3.21 -7.84
CA GLY A 15 -0.60 -2.25 -6.76
C GLY A 15 -0.59 -2.90 -5.37
N PHE A 16 -1.46 -3.90 -5.16
CA PHE A 16 -1.45 -4.67 -3.92
C PHE A 16 -0.19 -5.54 -3.81
N ALA A 17 0.23 -6.18 -4.90
CA ALA A 17 1.43 -7.03 -4.95
C ALA A 17 2.71 -6.23 -4.66
N ILE A 18 2.92 -5.07 -5.31
CA ILE A 18 4.09 -4.23 -5.05
C ILE A 18 4.09 -3.69 -3.62
N SER A 19 2.92 -3.34 -3.07
CA SER A 19 2.79 -2.93 -1.67
C SER A 19 3.25 -4.05 -0.71
N GLY A 20 2.78 -5.28 -0.95
CA GLY A 20 3.17 -6.47 -0.20
C GLY A 20 4.67 -6.76 -0.30
N LEU A 21 5.23 -6.68 -1.51
CA LEU A 21 6.66 -6.86 -1.75
C LEU A 21 7.49 -5.84 -0.97
N LEU A 22 7.18 -4.55 -1.10
CA LEU A 22 7.90 -3.47 -0.42
C LEU A 22 7.87 -3.61 1.09
N VAL A 23 6.71 -3.90 1.68
CA VAL A 23 6.58 -4.10 3.13
C VAL A 23 7.36 -5.34 3.59
N SER A 24 7.35 -6.41 2.79
CA SER A 24 8.07 -7.65 3.10
C SER A 24 9.58 -7.45 3.06
N VAL A 25 10.10 -6.81 2.00
CA VAL A 25 11.51 -6.45 1.87
C VAL A 25 11.95 -5.52 2.99
N TYR A 26 11.17 -4.46 3.27
CA TYR A 26 11.47 -3.56 4.38
C TYR A 26 11.55 -4.32 5.71
N ARG A 27 10.60 -5.22 5.98
CA ARG A 27 10.60 -6.02 7.22
C ARG A 27 11.82 -6.93 7.30
N ALA A 28 12.23 -7.53 6.19
CA ALA A 28 13.41 -8.39 6.13
C ALA A 28 14.72 -7.62 6.38
N LEU A 29 14.78 -6.35 5.98
CA LEU A 29 15.97 -5.51 6.15
C LEU A 29 16.02 -4.75 7.48
N ALA A 30 14.85 -4.39 8.02
CA ALA A 30 14.76 -3.48 9.18
C ALA A 30 14.38 -4.18 10.49
N ASP A 31 14.11 -5.50 10.46
CA ASP A 31 13.62 -6.33 11.57
C ASP A 31 12.38 -5.76 12.29
N LYS A 32 11.66 -4.86 11.63
CA LYS A 32 10.46 -4.22 12.16
C LYS A 32 9.45 -3.96 11.05
N PRO A 33 8.15 -3.98 11.36
CA PRO A 33 7.11 -3.70 10.38
C PRO A 33 7.20 -2.26 9.86
N ALA A 34 7.06 -2.08 8.54
CA ALA A 34 6.91 -0.76 7.92
C ALA A 34 5.72 -0.01 8.54
N SER A 35 5.86 1.27 8.88
CA SER A 35 4.75 2.04 9.45
C SER A 35 4.84 3.53 9.10
N PHE A 36 3.70 4.22 9.13
CA PHE A 36 3.65 5.68 8.93
C PHE A 36 4.45 6.47 9.99
N ARG A 37 4.90 5.83 11.08
CA ARG A 37 5.83 6.45 12.04
C ARG A 37 7.18 6.82 11.42
N LEU A 38 7.53 6.27 10.25
CA LEU A 38 8.69 6.72 9.48
C LEU A 38 8.65 8.23 9.16
N LEU A 39 7.46 8.83 9.11
CA LEU A 39 7.30 10.28 8.91
C LEU A 39 7.48 11.09 10.19
N GLN A 40 7.37 10.47 11.37
CA GLN A 40 7.46 11.18 12.65
C GLN A 40 8.89 11.57 13.03
N GLY A 41 9.90 10.93 12.42
CA GLY A 41 11.30 11.23 12.68
C GLY A 41 11.78 12.58 12.13
N GLY A 42 11.00 13.20 11.23
CA GLY A 42 11.36 14.45 10.58
C GLY A 42 12.62 14.37 9.69
N GLY A 43 13.06 15.53 9.20
CA GLY A 43 14.28 15.67 8.41
C GLY A 43 14.29 14.90 7.09
N VAL A 44 15.49 14.66 6.56
CA VAL A 44 15.70 13.99 5.27
C VAL A 44 15.15 12.57 5.26
N ALA A 45 15.25 11.84 6.37
CA ALA A 45 14.74 10.47 6.48
C ALA A 45 13.22 10.39 6.27
N ALA A 46 12.46 11.34 6.84
CA ALA A 46 11.01 11.39 6.63
C ALA A 46 10.65 11.68 5.15
N VAL A 47 11.39 12.58 4.50
CA VAL A 47 11.20 12.89 3.07
C VAL A 47 11.49 11.66 2.19
N LEU A 48 12.60 10.96 2.46
CA LEU A 48 12.96 9.73 1.72
C LEU A 48 11.98 8.58 1.96
N ALA A 49 11.27 8.57 3.10
CA ALA A 49 10.24 7.57 3.38
C ALA A 49 8.95 7.78 2.59
N VAL A 50 8.68 8.99 2.07
CA VAL A 50 7.44 9.31 1.33
C VAL A 50 7.21 8.39 0.13
N PRO A 51 8.12 8.24 -0.84
CA PRO A 51 7.90 7.36 -1.99
C PRO A 51 7.67 5.92 -1.56
N PHE A 52 8.46 5.40 -0.61
CA PHE A 52 8.26 4.06 -0.07
C PHE A 52 6.86 3.90 0.56
N LEU A 53 6.44 4.83 1.41
CA LEU A 53 5.15 4.79 2.10
C LEU A 53 3.98 4.96 1.13
N ALA A 54 4.13 5.72 0.06
CA ALA A 54 3.10 5.90 -0.96
C ALA A 54 2.70 4.56 -1.59
N PHE A 55 3.65 3.67 -1.87
CA PHE A 55 3.37 2.34 -2.41
C PHE A 55 3.11 1.29 -1.31
N ALA A 56 3.70 1.43 -0.12
CA ALA A 56 3.48 0.51 1.00
C ALA A 56 2.14 0.72 1.74
N ALA A 57 1.45 1.84 1.51
CA ALA A 57 0.27 2.25 2.24
C ALA A 57 -0.87 1.20 2.29
N PRO A 58 -1.29 0.53 1.19
CA PRO A 58 -2.37 -0.45 1.22
C PRO A 58 -2.18 -1.53 2.30
N VAL A 59 -0.99 -2.13 2.37
CA VAL A 59 -0.68 -3.19 3.34
C VAL A 59 -0.57 -2.62 4.77
N ILE A 60 0.00 -1.43 4.93
CA ILE A 60 0.08 -0.76 6.25
C ILE A 60 -1.32 -0.45 6.79
N ILE A 61 -2.23 0.06 5.95
CA ILE A 61 -3.61 0.38 6.30
C ILE A 61 -4.34 -0.87 6.75
N VAL A 62 -4.36 -1.93 5.93
CA VAL A 62 -5.03 -3.20 6.27
C VAL A 62 -4.48 -3.79 7.56
N ARG A 63 -3.15 -3.83 7.72
CA ARG A 63 -2.51 -4.36 8.94
C ARG A 63 -2.90 -3.55 10.18
N ASN A 64 -2.87 -2.23 10.10
CA ASN A 64 -3.22 -1.36 11.22
C ASN A 64 -4.70 -1.51 11.60
N THR A 65 -5.59 -1.65 10.62
CA THR A 65 -7.02 -1.90 10.84
C THR A 65 -7.27 -3.25 11.51
N ILE A 66 -6.62 -4.32 11.04
CA ILE A 66 -6.75 -5.65 11.67
C ILE A 66 -6.22 -5.62 13.11
N ARG A 67 -5.07 -4.98 13.36
CA ARG A 67 -4.52 -4.82 14.71
C ARG A 67 -5.44 -3.99 15.60
N GLY A 68 -5.94 -2.85 15.12
CA GLY A 68 -6.89 -1.99 15.85
C GLY A 68 -8.19 -2.71 16.17
N ARG A 69 -8.72 -3.53 15.25
CA ARG A 69 -9.88 -4.40 15.53
C ARG A 69 -9.60 -5.41 16.63
N ARG A 70 -8.44 -6.10 16.59
CA ARG A 70 -8.08 -7.12 17.58
C ARG A 70 -7.83 -6.54 18.97
N ILE A 71 -7.27 -5.34 19.07
CA ILE A 71 -6.86 -4.73 20.35
C ILE A 71 -7.97 -3.86 20.94
N GLU A 72 -8.70 -3.10 20.12
CA GLU A 72 -9.66 -2.08 20.58
C GLU A 72 -11.13 -2.48 20.33
N ASN A 73 -11.39 -3.67 19.75
CA ASN A 73 -12.72 -4.14 19.39
C ASN A 73 -13.54 -3.11 18.57
N ARG A 74 -12.84 -2.28 17.77
CA ARG A 74 -13.45 -1.22 16.92
C ARG A 74 -14.54 -1.80 16.03
N ARG A 75 -15.51 -1.01 15.61
CA ARG A 75 -16.65 -1.50 14.80
C ARG A 75 -16.26 -1.93 13.37
N PHE A 76 -17.10 -2.72 12.71
CA PHE A 76 -16.78 -3.39 11.44
C PHE A 76 -16.67 -2.41 10.26
N GLU A 77 -17.36 -1.28 10.37
CA GLU A 77 -17.36 -0.15 9.43
C GLU A 77 -15.93 0.36 9.15
N PHE A 78 -15.05 0.33 10.15
CA PHE A 78 -13.63 0.69 9.96
C PHE A 78 -12.89 -0.30 9.08
N VAL A 79 -13.26 -1.59 9.11
CA VAL A 79 -12.66 -2.61 8.25
C VAL A 79 -13.07 -2.39 6.81
N PHE A 80 -14.35 -2.13 6.59
CA PHE A 80 -14.89 -1.81 5.28
C PHE A 80 -14.21 -0.57 4.69
N LEU A 81 -14.16 0.53 5.45
CA LEU A 81 -13.53 1.77 5.01
C LEU A 81 -12.04 1.59 4.71
N ALA A 82 -11.30 0.91 5.60
CA ALA A 82 -9.88 0.65 5.38
C ALA A 82 -9.63 -0.23 4.16
N THR A 83 -10.50 -1.22 3.91
CA THR A 83 -10.42 -2.09 2.73
C THR A 83 -10.69 -1.28 1.48
N PHE A 84 -11.74 -0.45 1.48
CA PHE A 84 -12.04 0.44 0.36
C PHE A 84 -10.89 1.39 0.04
N ILE A 85 -10.32 2.05 1.06
CA ILE A 85 -9.15 2.92 0.90
C ILE A 85 -7.97 2.12 0.34
N ALA A 86 -7.68 0.94 0.89
CA ALA A 86 -6.59 0.10 0.41
C ALA A 86 -6.78 -0.34 -1.05
N LEU A 87 -8.01 -0.64 -1.48
CA LEU A 87 -8.34 -1.01 -2.86
C LEU A 87 -8.14 0.18 -3.82
N VAL A 88 -8.68 1.35 -3.48
CA VAL A 88 -8.51 2.58 -4.27
C VAL A 88 -7.02 2.93 -4.38
N TRP A 89 -6.29 2.84 -3.28
CA TRP A 89 -4.87 3.16 -3.25
C TRP A 89 -4.03 2.14 -4.03
N SER A 90 -4.38 0.86 -3.97
CA SER A 90 -3.74 -0.19 -4.77
C SER A 90 -3.98 0.06 -6.26
N LEU A 91 -5.20 0.43 -6.66
CA LEU A 91 -5.50 0.77 -8.05
C LEU A 91 -4.62 1.93 -8.56
N MET A 92 -4.48 3.00 -7.77
CA MET A 92 -3.62 4.14 -8.11
C MET A 92 -2.15 3.72 -8.20
N SER A 93 -1.66 2.95 -7.22
CA SER A 93 -0.28 2.47 -7.17
C SER A 93 0.07 1.61 -8.39
N GLY A 94 -0.80 0.68 -8.78
CA GLY A 94 -0.56 -0.17 -9.93
C GLY A 94 -0.70 0.54 -11.28
N ARG A 95 -1.56 1.57 -11.37
CA ARG A 95 -1.61 2.47 -12.54
C ARG A 95 -0.31 3.22 -12.73
N VAL A 96 0.25 3.79 -11.65
CA VAL A 96 1.56 4.45 -11.67
C VAL A 96 2.65 3.47 -12.10
N LEU A 97 2.68 2.27 -11.49
CA LEU A 97 3.66 1.24 -11.85
C LEU A 97 3.55 0.85 -13.33
N THR A 98 2.33 0.63 -13.83
CA THR A 98 2.10 0.31 -15.25
C THR A 98 2.55 1.45 -16.17
N MET A 99 2.31 2.70 -15.79
CA MET A 99 2.76 3.87 -16.56
C MET A 99 4.29 3.96 -16.60
N VAL A 100 4.95 3.72 -15.46
CA VAL A 100 6.42 3.68 -15.37
C VAL A 100 6.99 2.55 -16.23
N LEU A 101 6.45 1.34 -16.11
CA LEU A 101 6.91 0.19 -16.89
C LEU A 101 6.79 0.43 -18.40
N ARG A 102 5.64 0.95 -18.84
CA ARG A 102 5.44 1.33 -20.25
C ARG A 102 6.39 2.43 -20.72
N GLY A 103 6.64 3.43 -19.87
CA GLY A 103 7.60 4.49 -20.14
C GLY A 103 9.05 3.99 -20.27
N LEU A 104 9.36 2.87 -19.61
CA LEU A 104 10.64 2.17 -19.71
C LEU A 104 10.70 1.16 -20.86
N GLY A 105 9.61 0.95 -21.60
CA GLY A 105 9.55 0.03 -22.74
C GLY A 105 9.20 -1.42 -22.40
N PHE A 106 8.67 -1.69 -21.19
CA PHE A 106 8.16 -3.00 -20.78
C PHE A 106 6.63 -3.12 -20.96
#